data_AF-A0A833FLS0-F1
#
_entry.id   AF-A0A833FLS0-F1
#
_cell.length_a   1.000
_cell.length_b   1.000
_cell.length_c   1.000
_cell.angle_alpha   90.00
_cell.angle_beta   90.00
_cell.angle_gamma   90.00
#
_symmetry.space_group_name_H-M   'P 1'
#
loop_
_entity.id
_entity.type
_entity.pdbx_description
1 polymer ?
#
loop_
_entity_poly.entity_id
_entity_poly.type
_entity_poly.pdbx_seq_one_letter_code
_entity_poly.pdbx_strand_id
1 'polypeptide(L)' 'MKSVRECLFSTELDVQTLVCTRGRDMPLTFLQDRMKCPSCGSRRVRLMFDFPSNSGAGAVAAPLPKSARGY' A
#
# COMPACT_ATOMS: atom_id res chain seq x y z
N MET A 1 -22.50 -19.76 -13.35
CA MET A 1 -21.59 -19.13 -12.37
C MET A 1 -21.74 -17.63 -12.49
N LYS A 2 -22.04 -16.91 -11.40
CA LYS A 2 -22.06 -15.44 -11.41
C LYS A 2 -20.60 -14.98 -11.48
N SER A 3 -20.22 -14.19 -12.48
CA SER A 3 -18.84 -13.67 -12.51
C SER A 3 -18.64 -12.76 -11.29
N VAL A 4 -17.65 -13.09 -10.47
CA VAL A 4 -17.24 -12.19 -9.39
C VAL A 4 -16.52 -11.05 -10.07
N ARG A 5 -17.22 -9.92 -10.25
CA ARG A 5 -16.61 -8.70 -10.78
C ARG A 5 -15.56 -8.23 -9.79
N GLU A 6 -14.38 -7.88 -10.30
CA GLU A 6 -13.34 -7.29 -9.47
C GLU A 6 -13.81 -5.95 -8.91
N CYS A 7 -13.50 -5.70 -7.64
CA CYS A 7 -13.78 -4.43 -7.01
C CYS A 7 -12.60 -3.49 -7.28
N LEU A 8 -12.86 -2.40 -8.02
CA LEU A 8 -11.85 -1.41 -8.39
C LEU A 8 -11.74 -0.26 -7.36
N PHE A 9 -12.31 -0.43 -6.17
CA PHE A 9 -12.25 0.57 -5.13
C PHE A 9 -10.79 0.78 -4.69
N SER A 10 -10.32 2.01 -4.79
CA SER A 10 -9.01 2.46 -4.33
C SER A 10 -9.18 3.78 -3.58
N THR A 11 -8.48 3.94 -2.47
CA THR A 11 -8.50 5.17 -1.67
C THR A 11 -7.20 5.32 -0.90
N GLU A 12 -6.79 6.56 -0.67
CA GLU A 12 -5.65 6.87 0.19
C GLU A 12 -6.08 6.87 1.64
N LEU A 13 -5.22 6.36 2.51
CA LEU A 13 -5.45 6.31 3.94
C LEU A 13 -4.28 6.95 4.65
N ASP A 14 -4.58 7.94 5.49
CA ASP A 14 -3.60 8.56 6.35
C ASP A 14 -3.20 7.58 7.47
N VAL A 15 -1.90 7.25 7.49
CA VAL A 15 -1.31 6.35 8.48
C VAL A 15 -1.46 6.92 9.89
N GLN A 16 -1.35 8.24 10.06
CA GLN A 16 -1.49 8.88 11.36
C GLN A 16 -2.89 8.67 11.93
N THR A 17 -3.93 8.91 11.13
CA THR A 17 -5.33 8.68 11.50
C THR A 17 -5.59 7.20 11.85
N LEU A 18 -5.02 6.26 11.08
CA LEU A 18 -5.13 4.83 11.38
C LEU A 18 -4.52 4.48 12.74
N VAL A 19 -3.32 4.98 13.04
CA VAL A 19 -2.64 4.74 14.31
C VAL A 19 -3.41 5.36 15.48
N CYS A 20 -3.90 6.60 15.33
CA CYS A 20 -4.67 7.29 16.38
C CYS A 20 -5.97 6.55 16.73
N THR A 21 -6.67 6.00 15.75
CA THR A 21 -7.99 5.38 15.95
C THR A 21 -7.93 3.90 16.30
N ARG A 22 -6.94 3.17 15.80
CA ARG A 22 -6.78 1.73 16.08
C ARG A 22 -5.81 1.43 17.20
N GLY A 23 -4.92 2.36 17.52
CA GLY A 23 -3.95 2.24 18.59
C GLY A 23 -2.92 1.12 18.37
N ARG A 24 -2.31 0.68 19.47
CA ARG A 24 -1.20 -0.29 19.49
C ARG A 24 -1.59 -1.69 19.01
N ASP A 25 -2.87 -2.04 19.07
CA ASP A 25 -3.35 -3.38 18.73
C ASP A 25 -3.44 -3.64 17.21
N MET A 26 -3.12 -2.64 16.39
CA MET A 26 -3.20 -2.69 14.93
C MET A 26 -1.89 -2.21 14.28
N PRO A 27 -0.78 -2.94 14.45
CA PRO A 27 0.46 -2.60 13.77
C PRO A 27 0.28 -2.69 12.24
N LEU A 28 1.03 -1.87 11.51
CA LEU A 28 0.93 -1.75 10.04
C LEU A 28 1.09 -3.09 9.32
N THR A 29 1.89 -3.99 9.89
CA THR A 29 2.13 -5.35 9.40
C THR A 29 0.87 -6.22 9.35
N PHE A 30 -0.11 -5.97 10.22
CA PHE A 30 -1.37 -6.73 10.29
C PHE A 30 -2.53 -6.04 9.58
N LEU A 31 -2.31 -4.87 8.96
CA LEU A 31 -3.38 -4.16 8.26
C LEU A 31 -3.96 -5.02 7.12
N GLN A 32 -3.13 -5.73 6.38
CA GLN A 32 -3.59 -6.56 5.25
C GLN A 32 -4.62 -7.62 5.66
N ASP A 33 -4.45 -8.25 6.83
CA ASP A 33 -5.35 -9.32 7.30
C ASP A 33 -6.62 -8.78 7.95
N ARG A 34 -6.54 -7.58 8.53
CA ARG A 34 -7.61 -6.99 9.32
C ARG A 34 -8.48 -6.01 8.55
N MET A 35 -7.98 -5.46 7.45
CA MET A 35 -8.72 -4.53 6.59
C MET A 35 -9.80 -5.24 5.77
N LYS A 36 -10.87 -4.50 5.48
CA LYS A 36 -11.99 -4.94 4.65
C LYS A 36 -12.30 -3.81 3.68
N CYS A 37 -12.50 -4.14 2.41
CA CYS A 37 -12.93 -3.16 1.42
C CYS A 37 -14.28 -2.57 1.86
N PRO A 38 -14.42 -1.24 2.02
CA PRO A 38 -15.66 -0.63 2.46
C PRO A 38 -16.76 -0.70 1.39
N SER A 39 -16.39 -0.87 0.11
CA SER A 39 -17.34 -0.95 -1.00
C SER A 39 -17.94 -2.36 -1.18
N CYS A 40 -17.12 -3.41 -1.21
CA CYS A 40 -17.57 -4.78 -1.52
C CYS A 40 -17.48 -5.76 -0.35
N GLY A 41 -16.80 -5.36 0.73
CA GLY A 41 -16.61 -6.20 1.90
C GLY A 41 -15.57 -7.33 1.77
N SER A 42 -14.82 -7.40 0.67
CA SER A 42 -13.71 -8.35 0.53
C SER A 42 -12.59 -8.07 1.53
N ARG A 43 -11.96 -9.12 2.06
CA ARG A 43 -10.70 -9.04 2.84
C ARG A 43 -9.44 -9.18 1.97
N ARG A 44 -9.60 -9.56 0.70
CA ARG A 44 -8.50 -9.62 -0.27
C ARG A 44 -8.23 -8.21 -0.79
N VAL A 45 -7.62 -7.38 0.04
CA VAL A 45 -7.24 -6.00 -0.28
C VAL A 45 -5.73 -5.91 -0.46
N ARG A 46 -5.29 -5.00 -1.34
CA ARG A 46 -3.88 -4.67 -1.51
C ARG A 46 -3.61 -3.35 -0.80
N LEU A 47 -2.52 -3.29 -0.04
CA LEU A 47 -2.06 -2.07 0.64
C LEU A 47 -0.76 -1.61 -0.02
N MET A 48 -0.62 -0.30 -0.18
CA MET A 48 0.60 0.34 -0.64
C MET A 48 0.94 1.41 0.39
N PHE A 49 2.16 1.37 0.91
CA PHE A 49 2.66 2.36 1.85
C PHE A 49 3.54 3.33 1.09
N ASP A 50 3.13 4.59 1.07
CA ASP A 50 3.98 5.68 0.62
C ASP A 50 4.75 6.22 1.83
N PHE A 51 6.07 6.13 1.79
CA PHE A 51 6.93 6.69 2.82
C PHE A 51 7.56 7.95 2.24
N PRO A 52 7.50 9.10 2.95
CA PRO A 52 8.21 10.27 2.51
C PRO A 52 9.69 9.90 2.40
N SER A 53 10.25 10.02 1.20
CA SER A 53 11.69 9.88 1.02
C SER A 53 12.37 10.92 1.92
N ASN A 54 13.40 10.52 2.67
CA ASN A 54 14.16 11.44 3.54
C ASN A 54 14.95 12.50 2.73
N SER A 55 14.76 12.52 1.42
CA SER A 55 15.13 13.58 0.50
C SER A 55 13.82 14.04 -0.12
N GLY A 56 13.44 15.30 0.05
CA GLY A 56 12.29 15.86 -0.67
C GLY A 56 12.42 15.56 -2.17
N ALA A 57 11.31 15.17 -2.78
CA ALA A 57 11.18 14.60 -4.14
C ALA A 57 11.35 13.07 -4.19
N GLY A 58 10.20 12.41 -4.39
CA GLY A 58 10.14 11.02 -4.83
C GLY A 58 10.89 10.80 -6.14
N ALA A 59 11.14 9.51 -6.41
CA ALA A 59 11.90 8.95 -7.52
C ALA A 59 13.43 9.03 -7.39
N VAL A 60 14.00 8.06 -6.67
CA VAL A 60 15.25 7.45 -7.15
C VAL A 60 14.87 6.25 -8.02
N ALA A 61 14.99 6.44 -9.33
CA ALA A 61 15.03 5.33 -10.27
C ALA A 61 16.13 4.36 -9.81
N ALA A 62 15.79 3.08 -9.69
CA ALA A 62 16.74 2.04 -9.32
C ALA A 62 18.01 2.18 -10.19
N PRO A 63 19.22 2.21 -9.61
CA PRO A 63 20.42 2.36 -10.41
C PRO A 63 20.54 1.17 -11.36
N LEU A 64 20.68 1.45 -12.67
CA LEU A 64 20.92 0.40 -13.66
C LEU A 64 22.20 -0.39 -13.31
N PRO A 65 22.21 -1.72 -13.52
CA PRO A 65 23.37 -2.56 -13.22
C PRO A 65 24.59 -2.17 -14.07
N LYS A 66 25.78 -2.27 -13.45
CA LYS A 66 27.07 -1.85 -14.04
C LYS A 66 27.42 -2.56 -15.36
N SER A 67 26.78 -3.68 -15.69
CA SER A 67 27.01 -4.44 -16.93
C SER A 67 26.49 -3.73 -18.19
N ALA A 68 25.72 -2.65 -18.07
CA ALA A 68 25.19 -1.89 -19.20
C ALA A 68 26.15 -0.78 -19.71
N ARG A 69 27.31 -0.57 -19.06
CA ARG A 69 28.36 0.34 -19.58
C ARG A 69 29.26 -0.44 -20.52
N GLY A 70 28.91 -0.44 -21.81
CA GLY A 70 29.81 -0.87 -22.88
C GLY A 70 31.07 -0.01 -22.91
N TYR A 71 32.20 -0.64 -23.16
CA TYR A 71 33.43 -0.02 -23.67
C TYR A 71 33.36 0.05 -25.20
#